data_AF-A0A937TB19-F1
#
_entry.id   AF-A0A937TB19-F1
#
_cell.length_a   1.000
_cell.length_b   1.000
_cell.length_c   1.000
_cell.angle_alpha   90.00
_cell.angle_beta   90.00
_cell.angle_gamma   90.00
#
_symmetry.space_group_name_H-M   'P 1'
#
loop_
_entity.id
_entity.type
_entity.pdbx_description
1 polymer ?
#
loop_
_entity_poly.entity_id
_entity_poly.type
_entity_poly.pdbx_seq_one_letter_code
_entity_poly.pdbx_strand_id
1 'polypeptide(L)' 'MRLSSNEWKKARYFDAKFWLYIVTDAGTDVPQLHCIQNPAAQFRVGEDIFATGFIIHDETWREKVRSE' A
#
# COMPACT_ATOMS: atom_id res chain seq x y z
N MET A 1 -4.84 1.17 8.27
CA MET A 1 -4.21 1.58 6.99
C MET A 1 -4.54 3.05 6.76
N ARG A 2 -3.54 3.90 6.46
CA ARG A 2 -3.74 5.34 6.25
C ARG A 2 -3.39 5.70 4.81
N LEU A 3 -4.29 6.39 4.13
CA LEU A 3 -3.95 7.08 2.89
C LEU A 3 -3.18 8.35 3.24
N SER A 4 -2.06 8.60 2.57
CA SER A 4 -1.41 9.91 2.62
C SER A 4 -2.38 10.99 2.14
N SER A 5 -2.14 12.24 2.54
CA SER A 5 -2.97 13.36 2.10
C SER A 5 -3.05 13.47 0.56
N ASN A 6 -2.02 13.06 -0.17
CA ASN A 6 -2.03 13.06 -1.63
C ASN A 6 -2.88 11.92 -2.20
N GLU A 7 -2.75 10.70 -1.66
CA GLU A 7 -3.54 9.54 -2.08
C GLU A 7 -5.02 9.74 -1.77
N TRP A 8 -5.35 10.33 -0.62
CA TRP A 8 -6.74 10.64 -0.30
C TRP A 8 -7.35 11.69 -1.23
N LYS A 9 -6.60 12.75 -1.55
CA LYS A 9 -7.03 13.75 -2.54
C LYS A 9 -7.28 13.11 -3.90
N LYS A 10 -6.37 12.25 -4.36
CA LYS A 10 -6.54 11.49 -5.62
C LYS A 10 -7.74 10.56 -5.56
N ALA A 11 -7.90 9.80 -4.47
CA ALA A 11 -9.03 8.89 -4.29
C ALA A 11 -10.37 9.62 -4.31
N ARG A 12 -10.48 10.79 -3.70
CA ARG A 12 -11.69 11.63 -3.80
C ARG A 12 -11.92 12.22 -5.18
N TYR A 13 -10.85 12.62 -5.87
CA TYR A 13 -10.96 13.22 -7.19
C TYR A 13 -11.38 12.20 -8.26
N PHE A 14 -10.79 11.00 -8.20
CA PHE A 14 -11.05 9.94 -9.16
C PHE A 14 -12.22 9.03 -8.76
N ASP A 15 -12.64 9.05 -7.49
CA ASP A 15 -13.85 8.40 -6.97
C ASP A 15 -13.95 6.93 -7.42
N ALA A 16 -15.01 6.53 -8.12
CA ALA A 16 -15.18 5.17 -8.66
C ALA A 16 -14.05 4.72 -9.63
N LYS A 17 -13.23 5.64 -10.14
CA LYS A 17 -12.09 5.35 -11.01
C LYS A 17 -10.80 5.12 -10.23
N PHE A 18 -10.80 5.33 -8.91
CA PHE A 18 -9.65 5.07 -8.07
C PHE A 18 -9.74 3.70 -7.41
N TRP A 19 -8.72 2.87 -7.66
CA TRP A 19 -8.56 1.55 -7.07
C TRP A 19 -7.29 1.52 -6.23
N LEU A 20 -7.41 0.95 -5.03
CA LEU A 20 -6.31 0.71 -4.11
C LEU A 20 -6.10 -0.79 -3.99
N TYR A 21 -4.89 -1.22 -4.32
CA TYR A 21 -4.47 -2.62 -4.26
C TYR A 21 -3.53 -2.79 -3.07
N ILE A 22 -3.84 -3.72 -2.19
CA ILE A 22 -3.03 -4.02 -1.00
C ILE A 22 -2.65 -5.49 -1.08
N VAL A 23 -1.35 -5.76 -1.09
CA VAL A 23 -0.86 -7.13 -0.96
C VAL A 23 -0.48 -7.36 0.49
N THR A 24 -1.12 -8.34 1.14
CA THR A 24 -0.68 -8.87 2.44
C THR A 24 0.05 -10.18 2.24
N ASP A 25 0.86 -10.56 3.22
CA ASP A 25 1.58 -11.85 3.23
C ASP A 25 2.51 -12.04 2.01
N ALA A 26 3.02 -10.92 1.47
CA ALA A 26 3.81 -10.88 0.23
C ALA A 26 5.12 -11.70 0.28
N GLY A 27 5.64 -11.97 1.47
CA GLY A 27 6.83 -12.81 1.68
C GLY A 27 6.53 -14.28 1.94
N THR A 28 5.26 -14.71 1.82
CA THR A 28 4.82 -16.09 2.02
C THR A 28 4.47 -16.74 0.69
N ASP A 29 4.27 -18.07 0.69
CA ASP A 29 3.83 -18.81 -0.49
C ASP A 29 2.38 -18.50 -0.91
N VAL A 30 1.61 -17.80 -0.07
CA VAL A 30 0.19 -17.53 -0.30
C VAL A 30 -0.11 -16.03 -0.11
N PRO A 31 0.46 -15.15 -0.94
CA PRO A 31 0.20 -13.72 -0.87
C PRO A 31 -1.28 -13.44 -1.16
N GLN A 32 -1.86 -12.48 -0.44
CA GLN A 32 -3.26 -12.11 -0.58
C GLN A 32 -3.38 -10.72 -1.21
N LEU A 33 -4.19 -10.60 -2.26
CA LEU A 33 -4.50 -9.33 -2.89
C LEU A 33 -5.88 -8.83 -2.45
N HIS A 34 -5.92 -7.64 -1.86
CA HIS A 34 -7.14 -6.93 -1.50
C HIS A 34 -7.33 -5.74 -2.43
N CYS A 35 -8.50 -5.66 -3.06
CA CYS A 35 -8.86 -4.60 -4.00
C CYS A 35 -9.94 -3.71 -3.40
N ILE A 36 -9.68 -2.42 -3.31
CA ILE A 36 -10.59 -1.45 -2.68
C ILE A 36 -10.89 -0.33 -3.67
N GLN A 37 -12.15 -0.24 -4.10
CA GLN A 37 -12.63 0.84 -4.95
C GLN A 37 -13.08 2.02 -4.10
N ASN A 38 -12.73 3.24 -4.52
CA ASN A 38 -13.06 4.47 -3.81
C ASN A 38 -12.72 4.40 -2.30
N PRO A 39 -11.44 4.21 -1.96
CA PRO A 39 -11.02 4.05 -0.58
C PRO A 39 -11.30 5.33 0.26
N ALA A 40 -11.46 6.50 -0.36
CA ALA A 40 -11.82 7.73 0.33
C ALA A 40 -13.26 7.74 0.86
N ALA A 41 -14.18 6.96 0.27
CA ALA A 41 -15.53 6.77 0.80
C ALA A 41 -15.59 5.75 1.94
N GLN A 42 -14.57 4.88 2.04
CA GLN A 42 -14.55 3.77 2.99
C GLN A 42 -13.66 4.03 4.21
N PHE A 43 -12.61 4.84 4.07
CA PHE A 43 -11.66 5.15 5.16
C PHE A 43 -11.85 6.56 5.73
N ARG A 44 -11.74 6.68 7.06
CA ARG A 44 -11.75 7.98 7.76
C ARG A 44 -10.34 8.57 7.82
N VAL A 45 -10.19 9.81 7.40
CA VAL A 45 -8.94 10.58 7.55
C VAL A 45 -8.78 10.98 9.01
N GLY A 46 -7.64 10.65 9.62
CA GLY A 46 -7.28 11.19 10.95
C GLY A 46 -6.94 10.18 12.03
N GLU A 47 -7.00 8.86 11.78
CA GLU A 47 -6.33 7.92 12.69
C GLU A 47 -4.82 8.01 12.47
N ASP A 48 -4.11 8.53 13.46
CA ASP A 48 -2.65 8.57 13.48
C ASP A 48 -2.10 7.15 13.53
N ILE A 49 -1.69 6.68 12.36
CA ILE A 49 -0.90 5.46 12.19
C ILE A 49 0.48 5.90 11.73
N PHE A 50 1.48 5.63 12.57
CA PHE A 50 2.91 5.75 12.26
C PHE A 50 3.28 4.72 11.18
N ALA A 51 2.95 4.99 9.92
CA ALA A 51 3.52 4.24 8.81
C ALA A 51 4.91 4.81 8.54
N THR A 52 5.92 4.31 9.26
CA THR A 52 7.32 4.47 8.87
C THR A 52 7.54 3.69 7.58
N GLY A 53 7.44 4.37 6.44
CA GLY A 53 7.90 3.80 5.18
C GLY A 53 9.39 3.57 5.26
N PHE A 54 9.85 2.33 5.07
CA PHE A 54 11.25 2.03 4.83
C PHE A 54 11.44 1.78 3.34
N ILE A 55 12.34 2.55 2.73
CA ILE A 55 12.87 2.27 1.40
C ILE A 55 14.00 1.27 1.60
N ILE A 56 13.84 0.05 1.09
CA ILE A 56 14.96 -0.90 0.99
C ILE A 56 15.59 -0.67 -0.39
N HIS A 57 16.89 -0.38 -0.41
CA HIS A 57 17.64 -0.16 -1.64
C HIS A 57 17.69 -1.43 -2.50
N ASP A 58 17.66 -1.27 -3.83
CA ASP A 58 17.66 -2.37 -4.82
C ASP A 58 18.82 -3.37 -4.59
N GLU A 59 19.98 -2.86 -4.18
CA GLU A 59 21.18 -3.64 -3.85
C GLU A 59 20.95 -4.61 -2.67
N THR A 60 20.26 -4.16 -1.61
CA THR A 60 19.90 -5.01 -0.46
C THR A 60 18.92 -6.11 -0.84
N TRP A 61 18.10 -5.89 -1.87
CA TRP A 61 17.14 -6.88 -2.38
C TRP A 61 17.83 -7.94 -3.25
N ARG A 62 18.79 -7.53 -4.10
CA ARG A 62 19.52 -8.41 -5.02
C ARG A 62 20.58 -9.29 -4.36
N GLU A 63 21.13 -8.92 -3.21
CA GLU A 63 22.12 -9.75 -2.51
C GLU A 63 21.52 -11.02 -1.91
N LYS A 64 20.29 -10.97 -1.39
CA LYS A 64 19.61 -12.14 -0.82
C LYS A 64 19.19 -13.20 -1.84
N VAL A 65 18.93 -12.80 -3.08
CA VAL A 65 18.54 -13.72 -4.17
C VAL A 65 19.74 -14.52 -4.71
N ARG A 66 20.97 -14.09 -4.41
CA ARG A 66 22.21 -14.61 -5.02
C ARG A 66 23.04 -15.52 -4.10
N SER A 67 22.57 -15.77 -2.87
CA SER A 67 23.24 -16.61 -1.87
C SER A 67 22.59 -17.99 -1.68
N GLU A 68 21.76 -18.45 -2.63
CA GLU A 68 21.30 -19.84 -2.76
C GLU A 68 21.97 -20.53 -3.94
#